data_AF-A0A1S3WIX1-F1
#
_entry.id   AF-A0A1S3WIX1-F1
#
_cell.length_a   1.000
_cell.length_b   1.000
_cell.length_c   1.000
_cell.angle_alpha   90.00
_cell.angle_beta   90.00
_cell.angle_gamma   90.00
#
_symmetry.space_group_name_H-M   'P 1'
#
loop_
_entity.id
_entity.type
_entity.pdbx_description
1 polymer ?
#
loop_
_entity_poly.entity_id
_entity_poly.type
_entity_poly.pdbx_seq_one_letter_code
_entity_poly.pdbx_strand_id
1 'polypeptide(L)'
;MTSLIAQEIRLSKRHEEIISQRLMLLQQMQNKLEGQNKEKVSQIQAAEVAFERNRSLLKDIEAAERSLKTRIHPLLPPEVVSLETLYWASVEECIPKWEQFLLGKSPYPIVAVNQNEAENQNETESAVQKEAQR
;
A
#
# COMPACT_ATOMS: atom_id res chain seq x y z
N MET A 1 -32.74 25.62 -67.05
CA MET A 1 -33.28 25.75 -65.69
C MET A 1 -33.84 24.41 -65.25
N THR A 2 -33.42 23.86 -64.11
CA THR A 2 -34.01 22.62 -63.58
C THR A 2 -35.44 22.88 -63.14
N SER A 3 -36.38 22.00 -63.51
CA SER A 3 -37.78 22.08 -63.05
C SER A 3 -37.84 22.11 -61.52
N LEU A 4 -38.72 22.95 -60.97
CA LEU A 4 -38.98 23.08 -59.53
C LEU A 4 -39.27 21.71 -58.88
N ILE A 5 -39.97 20.84 -59.61
CA ILE A 5 -40.30 19.47 -59.17
C ILE A 5 -39.03 18.61 -59.02
N ALA A 6 -38.07 18.73 -59.94
CA ALA A 6 -36.83 17.98 -59.87
C ALA A 6 -35.96 18.42 -58.68
N GLN A 7 -36.04 19.71 -58.32
CA GLN A 7 -35.37 20.24 -57.14
C GLN A 7 -36.01 19.73 -55.84
N GLU A 8 -37.33 19.70 -55.75
CA GLU A 8 -38.07 19.18 -54.60
C GLU A 8 -37.74 17.70 -54.36
N ILE A 9 -37.83 16.86 -55.39
CA ILE A 9 -37.48 15.43 -55.31
C ILE A 9 -36.06 15.23 -54.77
N ARG A 10 -35.10 16.03 -55.25
CA ARG A 10 -33.71 15.96 -54.78
C ARG A 10 -33.60 16.37 -53.30
N LEU A 11 -34.34 17.37 -52.87
CA LEU A 11 -34.33 17.84 -51.50
C LEU A 11 -34.96 16.82 -50.56
N SER A 12 -36.10 16.23 -50.94
CA SER A 12 -36.73 15.14 -50.19
C SER A 12 -35.79 13.94 -50.05
N LYS A 13 -35.08 13.55 -51.12
CA LYS A 13 -34.10 12.46 -51.04
C LYS A 13 -32.98 12.75 -50.03
N ARG A 14 -32.44 13.97 -50.03
CA ARG A 14 -31.44 14.38 -49.01
C ARG A 14 -32.03 14.38 -47.61
N HIS A 15 -33.30 14.76 -47.46
CA HIS A 15 -33.96 14.77 -46.17
C HIS A 15 -34.09 13.36 -45.58
N GLU A 16 -34.50 12.39 -46.40
CA GLU A 16 -34.56 10.98 -46.00
C GLU A 16 -33.17 10.42 -45.65
N GLU A 17 -32.14 10.79 -46.42
CA GLU A 17 -30.75 10.46 -46.09
C GLU A 17 -30.32 11.04 -44.73
N ILE A 18 -30.66 12.30 -44.44
CA ILE A 18 -30.36 12.93 -43.14
C ILE A 18 -31.12 12.24 -42.01
N ILE A 19 -32.40 11.92 -42.19
CA ILE A 19 -33.23 11.24 -41.19
C ILE A 19 -32.67 9.86 -40.89
N SER A 20 -32.36 9.07 -41.91
CA SER A 20 -31.81 7.71 -41.75
C SER A 20 -30.46 7.72 -41.02
N GLN A 21 -29.55 8.64 -41.36
CA GLN A 21 -28.28 8.80 -40.64
C GLN A 21 -28.49 9.18 -39.17
N ARG A 22 -29.40 10.11 -38.89
CA ARG A 22 -29.73 10.52 -37.52
C ARG A 22 -30.31 9.36 -36.71
N LEU A 23 -31.21 8.59 -37.32
CA LEU A 23 -31.82 7.42 -36.68
C LEU A 23 -30.75 6.37 -36.31
N MET A 24 -29.85 6.05 -37.26
CA MET A 24 -28.75 5.13 -37.02
C MET A 24 -27.84 5.61 -35.89
N LEU A 25 -27.45 6.89 -35.88
CA LEU A 25 -26.60 7.46 -34.84
C LEU A 25 -27.26 7.39 -33.46
N LEU A 26 -28.55 7.74 -33.37
CA LEU A 26 -29.31 7.67 -32.12
C LEU A 26 -29.36 6.24 -31.58
N GLN A 27 -29.60 5.25 -32.45
CA GLN A 27 -29.59 3.84 -32.07
C GLN A 27 -28.21 3.40 -31.57
N GLN A 28 -27.13 3.81 -32.24
CA GLN A 28 -25.76 3.52 -31.78
C GLN A 28 -25.46 4.14 -30.41
N MET A 29 -25.87 5.39 -30.20
CA MET A 29 -25.70 6.08 -28.92
C MET A 29 -26.47 5.39 -27.79
N GLN A 30 -27.71 4.97 -28.05
CA GLN A 30 -28.52 4.23 -27.09
C GLN A 30 -27.88 2.88 -26.73
N ASN A 31 -27.49 2.09 -27.72
CA ASN A 31 -26.84 0.80 -27.50
C ASN A 31 -25.55 0.93 -26.68
N LYS A 32 -24.75 1.97 -26.95
CA LYS A 32 -23.52 2.25 -26.20
C LYS A 32 -23.83 2.59 -24.74
N LEU A 33 -24.84 3.42 -24.49
CA LEU A 33 -25.25 3.79 -23.13
C LEU A 33 -25.75 2.56 -22.35
N GLU A 34 -26.56 1.71 -22.97
CA GLU A 34 -27.05 0.48 -22.36
C GLU A 34 -25.91 -0.49 -22.02
N GLY A 35 -24.94 -0.66 -22.93
CA GLY A 35 -23.74 -1.46 -22.68
C GLY A 35 -22.93 -0.95 -21.49
N GLN A 36 -22.65 0.36 -21.46
CA GLN A 36 -21.93 1.00 -20.34
C GLN A 36 -22.68 0.87 -19.01
N ASN A 37 -24.01 0.98 -19.02
CA ASN A 37 -24.79 0.83 -17.79
C ASN A 37 -24.75 -0.60 -17.27
N LYS A 38 -24.84 -1.60 -18.14
CA LYS A 38 -24.72 -3.02 -17.73
C LYS A 38 -23.34 -3.30 -17.12
N GLU A 39 -22.28 -2.83 -17.76
CA GLU A 39 -20.90 -2.97 -17.26
C GLU A 39 -20.72 -2.32 -15.88
N LYS A 40 -21.19 -1.07 -15.72
CA LYS A 40 -21.14 -0.37 -14.43
C LYS A 40 -21.89 -1.12 -13.33
N VAL A 41 -23.08 -1.64 -13.62
CA VAL A 41 -23.87 -2.42 -12.65
C VAL A 41 -23.11 -3.69 -12.24
N SER A 42 -22.53 -4.41 -13.19
CA SER A 42 -21.69 -5.59 -12.89
C SER A 42 -20.45 -5.23 -12.07
N GLN A 43 -19.79 -4.11 -12.38
CA GLN A 43 -18.62 -3.64 -11.63
C GLN A 43 -18.98 -3.24 -10.19
N ILE A 44 -20.08 -2.52 -9.99
CA ILE A 44 -20.57 -2.16 -8.65
C ILE A 44 -20.88 -3.41 -7.85
N GLN A 45 -21.55 -4.39 -8.46
CA GLN A 45 -21.87 -5.65 -7.79
C GLN A 45 -20.61 -6.42 -7.39
N ALA A 46 -19.62 -6.51 -8.28
CA ALA A 46 -18.34 -7.16 -7.98
C ALA A 46 -17.58 -6.44 -6.87
N ALA A 47 -17.60 -5.10 -6.86
CA ALA A 47 -16.99 -4.29 -5.81
C ALA A 47 -17.67 -4.51 -4.46
N GLU A 48 -18.99 -4.56 -4.42
CA GLU A 48 -19.77 -4.81 -3.20
C GLU A 48 -19.47 -6.19 -2.61
N VAL A 49 -19.44 -7.23 -3.46
CA VAL A 49 -19.09 -8.59 -3.03
C VAL A 49 -17.65 -8.66 -2.50
N ALA A 50 -16.71 -7.99 -3.17
CA ALA A 50 -15.32 -7.91 -2.70
C ALA A 50 -15.22 -7.15 -1.37
N PHE A 51 -16.00 -6.09 -1.20
CA PHE A 51 -16.06 -5.31 0.03
C PHE A 51 -16.54 -6.16 1.22
N GLU A 52 -17.66 -6.87 1.07
CA GLU A 52 -18.18 -7.73 2.14
C GLU A 52 -17.24 -8.91 2.46
N ARG A 53 -16.59 -9.48 1.45
CA ARG A 53 -15.53 -10.48 1.65
C ARG A 53 -14.38 -9.91 2.47
N ASN A 54 -13.85 -8.75 2.08
CA ASN A 54 -12.72 -8.11 2.75
C ASN A 54 -13.07 -7.71 4.18
N ARG A 55 -14.30 -7.24 4.40
CA ARG A 55 -14.81 -6.93 5.74
C ARG A 55 -14.85 -8.15 6.64
N SER A 56 -15.26 -9.30 6.11
CA SER A 56 -15.31 -10.56 6.86
C SER A 56 -13.90 -11.06 7.19
N LEU A 57 -13.00 -11.06 6.20
CA LEU A 57 -11.60 -11.41 6.39
C LEU A 57 -10.91 -10.52 7.43
N LEU A 58 -11.21 -9.22 7.44
CA LEU A 58 -10.63 -8.30 8.42
C LEU A 58 -11.05 -8.66 9.85
N LYS A 59 -12.32 -9.02 10.05
CA LYS A 59 -12.81 -9.50 11.36
C LYS A 59 -12.12 -10.79 11.79
N ASP A 60 -11.94 -11.73 10.85
CA ASP A 60 -11.27 -13.00 11.13
C ASP A 60 -9.80 -12.79 11.52
N ILE A 61 -9.10 -11.89 10.81
CA ILE A 61 -7.72 -11.50 11.14
C ILE A 61 -7.65 -10.85 12.52
N GLU A 62 -8.55 -9.93 12.84
CA GLU A 62 -8.58 -9.27 14.13
C GLU A 62 -8.90 -10.24 15.27
N ALA A 63 -9.78 -11.22 15.04
CA ALA A 63 -10.06 -12.29 15.99
C ALA A 63 -8.84 -13.20 16.20
N ALA A 64 -8.15 -13.57 15.12
CA ALA A 64 -6.91 -14.35 15.18
C ALA A 64 -5.79 -13.60 15.93
N GLU A 65 -5.63 -12.29 15.67
CA GLU A 65 -4.69 -11.43 16.38
C GLU A 65 -4.99 -11.39 17.89
N ARG A 66 -6.25 -11.17 18.27
CA ARG A 66 -6.65 -11.20 19.69
C ARG A 66 -6.35 -12.57 20.32
N SER A 67 -6.66 -13.66 19.62
CA SER A 67 -6.37 -15.02 20.10
C SER A 67 -4.87 -15.27 20.28
N LEU A 68 -4.05 -14.75 19.37
CA LEU A 68 -2.60 -14.87 19.47
C LEU A 68 -2.05 -14.05 20.64
N LYS A 69 -2.50 -12.80 20.79
CA LYS A 69 -2.12 -11.94 21.92
C LYS A 69 -2.46 -12.59 23.25
N THR A 70 -3.67 -13.13 23.41
CA THR A 70 -4.05 -13.82 24.66
C THR A 70 -3.24 -15.09 24.93
N ARG A 71 -2.69 -15.75 23.90
CA ARG A 71 -1.80 -16.91 24.07
C ARG A 71 -0.36 -16.53 24.37
N ILE A 72 0.16 -15.49 23.73
CA ILE A 72 1.57 -15.08 23.84
C ILE A 72 1.83 -14.28 25.12
N HIS A 73 0.96 -13.32 25.44
CA HIS A 73 1.23 -12.37 26.53
C HIS A 73 1.34 -13.00 27.92
N PRO A 74 0.56 -14.05 28.27
CA PRO A 74 0.73 -14.74 29.55
C PRO A 74 1.95 -15.69 29.59
N LEU A 75 2.56 -16.02 28.44
CA LEU A 75 3.49 -17.14 28.31
C LEU A 75 4.97 -16.72 28.31
N LEU A 76 5.28 -15.47 28.01
CA LEU A 76 6.66 -15.01 27.90
C LEU A 76 7.25 -14.69 29.29
N PRO A 77 8.41 -15.25 29.67
CA PRO A 77 9.13 -14.84 30.86
C PRO A 77 9.45 -13.33 30.83
N PRO A 78 9.45 -12.63 31.97
CA PRO A 78 9.75 -11.19 32.03
C PRO A 78 11.08 -10.79 31.37
N GLU A 79 12.07 -11.68 31.38
CA GLU A 79 13.37 -11.51 30.72
C GLU A 79 13.27 -11.45 29.18
N VAL A 80 12.34 -12.22 28.59
CA VAL A 80 12.13 -12.19 27.14
C VAL A 80 11.42 -10.91 26.72
N VAL A 81 10.49 -10.42 27.55
CA VAL A 81 9.78 -9.15 27.32
C VAL A 81 10.74 -7.95 27.45
N SER A 82 11.64 -7.97 28.43
CA SER A 82 12.66 -6.92 28.56
C SER A 82 13.64 -6.94 27.38
N LEU A 83 14.06 -8.13 26.93
CA LEU A 83 14.92 -8.28 25.76
C LEU A 83 14.24 -7.74 24.49
N GLU A 84 12.97 -8.08 24.27
CA GLU A 84 12.20 -7.57 23.12
C GLU A 84 12.11 -6.04 23.14
N THR A 85 11.86 -5.45 24.31
CA THR A 85 11.80 -4.00 24.46
C THR A 85 13.15 -3.34 24.16
N LEU A 86 14.25 -3.89 24.68
CA LEU A 86 15.60 -3.40 24.41
C LEU A 86 16.00 -3.58 22.94
N TYR A 87 15.59 -4.68 22.32
CA TYR A 87 15.82 -4.94 20.90
C TYR A 87 15.13 -3.90 20.02
N TRP A 88 13.83 -3.65 20.23
CA TRP A 88 13.11 -2.65 19.44
C TRP A 88 13.63 -1.23 19.67
N ALA A 89 14.01 -0.87 20.90
CA ALA A 89 14.67 0.40 21.19
C ALA A 89 16.02 0.54 20.43
N SER A 90 16.82 -0.53 20.39
CA SER A 90 18.06 -0.58 19.61
C SER A 90 17.83 -0.45 18.10
N VAL A 91 16.79 -1.12 17.58
CA VAL A 91 16.37 -0.99 16.18
C VAL A 91 15.99 0.46 15.86
N GLU A 92 15.16 1.09 16.70
CA GLU A 92 14.75 2.50 16.54
C GLU A 92 15.96 3.45 16.55
N GLU A 93 16.95 3.20 17.40
CA GLU A 93 18.20 3.97 17.44
C GLU A 93 19.07 3.76 16.18
N CYS A 94 19.01 2.56 15.60
CA CYS A 94 19.79 2.20 14.42
C CYS A 94 19.17 2.71 13.12
N ILE A 95 17.84 2.81 13.02
CA ILE A 95 17.12 3.21 11.80
C ILE A 95 17.69 4.51 11.19
N PRO A 96 17.91 5.61 11.93
CA PRO A 96 18.47 6.84 11.38
C PRO A 96 19.89 6.67 10.80
N LYS A 97 20.72 5.83 11.43
CA LYS A 97 22.10 5.55 10.97
C LYS A 97 22.07 4.80 9.64
N TRP A 98 21.17 3.82 9.52
CA TRP A 98 20.93 3.08 8.29
C TRP A 98 20.32 3.96 7.19
N GLU A 99 19.38 4.84 7.51
CA GLU A 99 18.78 5.76 6.55
C GLU A 99 19.84 6.67 5.90
N GLN A 100 20.73 7.26 6.72
CA GLN A 100 21.79 8.13 6.22
C GLN A 100 22.79 7.39 5.32
N PHE A 101 23.12 6.14 5.64
CA PHE A 101 23.96 5.28 4.82
C PHE A 101 23.30 4.90 3.50
N LEU A 102 22.04 4.44 3.52
CA LEU A 102 21.29 4.06 2.33
C LEU A 102 21.08 5.24 1.37
N LEU A 103 21.02 6.46 1.90
CA LEU A 103 20.99 7.70 1.11
C LEU A 103 22.37 8.18 0.63
N GLY A 104 23.46 7.44 0.92
CA GLY A 104 24.82 7.76 0.50
C GLY A 104 25.46 8.95 1.24
N LYS A 105 24.88 9.38 2.37
CA LYS A 105 25.32 10.56 3.14
C LYS A 105 26.29 10.21 4.27
N SER A 106 26.41 8.93 4.60
CA SER A 106 27.25 8.42 5.69
C SER A 106 27.96 7.14 5.26
N PRO A 107 29.16 6.83 5.79
CA PRO A 107 29.79 5.52 5.65
C PRO A 107 28.95 4.40 6.32
N TYR A 108 29.33 3.14 6.04
CA TYR A 108 28.62 1.97 6.55
C TYR A 108 28.45 2.01 8.08
N PRO A 109 27.23 1.84 8.62
CA PRO A 109 27.01 1.88 10.05
C PRO A 109 27.60 0.62 10.69
N ILE A 110 28.71 0.78 11.41
CA ILE A 110 29.25 -0.28 12.27
C ILE A 110 28.27 -0.45 13.42
N VAL A 111 27.60 -1.61 13.47
CA VAL A 111 26.74 -1.98 14.60
C VAL A 111 27.65 -2.16 15.81
N ALA A 112 27.72 -1.14 16.67
CA ALA A 112 28.43 -1.19 17.93
C ALA A 112 27.67 -2.10 18.90
N VAL A 113 27.76 -3.42 18.69
CA VAL A 113 27.46 -4.38 19.75
C VAL A 113 28.61 -4.23 20.76
N ASN A 114 28.32 -3.52 21.86
CA ASN A 114 29.13 -3.44 23.08
C ASN A 114 30.50 -2.74 22.97
N GLN A 115 30.52 -1.41 22.80
CA GLN A 115 31.71 -0.61 23.16
C GLN A 115 31.93 -0.52 24.69
N ASN A 116 30.92 -0.88 25.48
CA ASN A 116 30.98 -0.84 26.95
C ASN A 116 31.83 -1.97 27.57
N GLU A 117 32.21 -3.00 26.82
CA GLU A 117 33.14 -4.05 27.29
C GLU A 117 34.61 -3.63 27.12
N ALA A 118 34.92 -2.79 26.13
CA ALA A 118 36.28 -2.36 25.85
C ALA A 118 36.78 -1.31 26.86
N GLU A 119 35.92 -0.44 27.38
CA GLU A 119 36.31 0.60 28.34
C GLU A 119 36.55 0.03 29.75
N ASN A 120 35.79 -0.99 30.17
CA ASN A 120 35.96 -1.62 31.49
C ASN A 120 37.25 -2.45 31.64
N GLN A 121 37.79 -2.98 30.53
CA GLN A 121 39.09 -3.69 30.54
C GLN A 121 40.28 -2.72 30.66
N ASN A 122 40.15 -1.51 30.09
CA ASN A 122 41.23 -0.53 30.10
C ASN A 122 41.41 0.16 31.47
N GLU A 123 40.35 0.27 32.26
CA GLU A 123 40.42 0.83 33.63
C GLU A 123 41.02 -0.16 34.64
N THR A 124 40.75 -1.45 34.47
CA THR A 124 41.25 -2.50 35.38
C THR A 124 42.75 -2.77 35.19
N GLU A 125 43.27 -2.71 33.95
CA GLU A 125 44.72 -2.85 33.71
C GLU A 125 45.54 -1.64 34.18
N SER A 126 44.98 -0.42 34.10
CA SER A 126 45.62 0.81 34.58
C SER A 126 45.74 0.89 36.11
N ALA A 127 44.79 0.28 36.84
CA ALA A 127 44.83 0.19 38.30
C ALA A 127 45.92 -0.80 38.79
N VAL A 128 46.06 -1.95 38.11
CA VAL A 128 47.04 -2.99 38.48
C VAL A 128 48.49 -2.54 38.24
N GLN A 129 48.74 -1.70 37.22
CA GLN A 129 50.10 -1.19 36.96
C GLN A 129 50.54 -0.09 37.95
N LYS A 130 49.62 0.63 38.60
CA LYS A 130 49.95 1.67 39.59
C LYS A 130 50.27 1.10 40.99
N GLU A 131 49.82 -0.11 41.29
CA GLU A 131 50.11 -0.78 42.57
C GLU A 131 51.45 -1.53 42.57
N ALA A 132 52.00 -1.88 41.40
CA ALA A 132 53.27 -2.59 41.27
C ALA A 132 54.53 -1.71 41.33
N GLN A 133 54.38 -0.38 41.52
CA GLN A 133 55.50 0.58 41.57
C GLN A 133 55.59 1.36 42.90
N ARG A 134 54.91 0.91 43.96
CA ARG A 134 55.07 1.40 45.34
C ARG A 134 55.77 0.37 46.21
#